data_AF-A0A5S4TEF5-F1
#
_entry.id   AF-A0A5S4TEF5-F1
#
_cell.length_a   1.000
_cell.length_b   1.000
_cell.length_c   1.000
_cell.angle_alpha   90.00
_cell.angle_beta   90.00
_cell.angle_gamma   90.00
#
_symmetry.space_group_name_H-M   'P 1'
#
loop_
_entity.id
_entity.type
_entity.pdbx_description
1 polymer ?
#
loop_
_entity_poly.entity_id
_entity_poly.type
_entity_poly.pdbx_seq_one_letter_code
_entity_poly.pdbx_strand_id
1 'polypeptide(L)'
;FFDNAYLLYQDTFYHLSLKQAKMVQAIRSLPINADLAKHIHFHLDDQAKLAASLLEFKQIGSVEAPKSFTIRDFDVTFQFDLVGQDEISCQLLFDYGHYQVTDKATLDQLHFASNYKKEEKINRSWRVFGFSPQFYSKKRLSSKAELYAFFTEMVPYVERIGTVVLSSSLEGLRSKERPQIAIERKGGLLDISFDFSTIVEDDIDDALTALFQNNSYFVSQSGQLVVFDEETQKVSHSLQELRAKHLKNGHMQLDGIAALQVSQLFEG
;
A
#
# COMPACT_ATOMS: atom_id res chain seq x y z
N PHE A 1 -21.48 -1.59 41.58
CA PHE A 1 -21.11 -2.50 40.48
C PHE A 1 -21.40 -3.92 40.91
N PHE A 2 -22.18 -4.66 40.12
CA PHE A 2 -22.43 -6.09 40.29
C PHE A 2 -21.61 -6.84 39.22
N ASP A 3 -20.67 -7.68 39.68
CA ASP A 3 -19.83 -8.57 38.86
C ASP A 3 -19.09 -7.90 37.68
N ASN A 4 -18.70 -6.62 37.81
CA ASN A 4 -18.10 -5.79 36.75
C ASN A 4 -18.91 -5.74 35.43
N ALA A 5 -20.17 -6.19 35.42
CA ALA A 5 -21.05 -6.22 34.26
C ALA A 5 -22.19 -5.21 34.38
N TYR A 6 -22.62 -4.88 35.61
CA TYR A 6 -23.72 -3.94 35.84
C TYR A 6 -23.31 -2.83 36.81
N LEU A 7 -23.66 -1.60 36.47
CA LEU A 7 -23.57 -0.42 37.33
C LEU A 7 -24.99 -0.02 37.76
N LEU A 8 -25.22 0.10 39.06
CA LEU A 8 -26.44 0.72 39.61
C LEU A 8 -26.12 2.18 39.92
N TYR A 9 -26.83 3.11 39.30
CA TYR A 9 -26.71 4.53 39.55
C TYR A 9 -28.10 5.17 39.46
N GLN A 10 -28.51 5.92 40.49
CA GLN A 10 -29.83 6.57 40.59
C GLN A 10 -30.99 5.62 40.19
N ASP A 11 -31.07 4.47 40.85
CA ASP A 11 -32.09 3.43 40.62
C ASP A 11 -32.18 2.86 39.19
N THR A 12 -31.17 3.11 38.35
CA THR A 12 -31.06 2.57 36.99
C THR A 12 -29.89 1.62 36.88
N PHE A 13 -30.14 0.45 36.27
CA PHE A 13 -29.08 -0.50 35.93
C PHE A 13 -28.52 -0.20 34.54
N TYR A 14 -27.21 0.01 34.49
CA TYR A 14 -26.44 0.18 33.25
C TYR A 14 -25.61 -1.08 33.02
N HIS A 15 -25.80 -1.72 31.86
CA HIS A 15 -24.99 -2.85 31.44
C HIS A 15 -23.71 -2.36 30.75
N LEU A 16 -22.56 -2.84 31.21
CA LEU A 16 -21.27 -2.52 30.61
C LEU A 16 -21.04 -3.36 29.36
N SER A 17 -20.50 -2.74 28.32
CA SER A 17 -19.92 -3.50 27.21
C SER A 17 -18.74 -4.35 27.69
N LEU A 18 -18.40 -5.41 26.96
CA LEU A 18 -17.23 -6.26 27.25
C LEU A 18 -15.94 -5.43 27.41
N LYS A 19 -15.79 -4.39 26.59
CA LYS A 19 -14.64 -3.47 26.65
C LYS A 19 -14.61 -2.69 27.96
N GLN A 20 -15.75 -2.09 28.34
CA GLN A 20 -15.86 -1.33 29.59
C GLN A 20 -15.66 -2.22 30.82
N ALA A 21 -16.21 -3.44 30.83
CA ALA A 21 -16.02 -4.40 31.91
C ALA A 21 -14.53 -4.75 32.12
N LYS A 22 -13.81 -5.04 31.02
CA LYS A 22 -12.35 -5.29 31.06
C LYS A 22 -11.56 -4.08 31.57
N MET A 23 -11.91 -2.87 31.14
CA MET A 23 -11.26 -1.64 31.60
C MET A 23 -11.49 -1.41 33.10
N VAL A 24 -12.73 -1.57 33.58
CA VAL A 24 -13.06 -1.42 35.01
C VAL A 24 -12.30 -2.45 35.84
N GLN A 25 -12.24 -3.71 35.39
CA GLN A 25 -11.48 -4.76 36.06
C GLN A 25 -9.99 -4.40 36.15
N ALA A 26 -9.37 -3.94 35.06
CA ALA A 26 -7.96 -3.56 35.01
C ALA A 26 -7.64 -2.39 35.96
N ILE A 27 -8.50 -1.35 36.00
CA ILE A 27 -8.32 -0.23 36.93
C ILE A 27 -8.46 -0.71 38.38
N ARG A 28 -9.41 -1.62 38.65
CA ARG A 28 -9.62 -2.16 40.00
C ARG A 28 -8.44 -2.99 40.50
N SER A 29 -7.72 -3.69 39.61
CA SER A 29 -6.54 -4.48 39.98
C SER A 29 -5.27 -3.65 40.26
N LEU A 30 -5.25 -2.36 39.96
CA LEU A 30 -4.08 -1.52 40.23
C LEU A 30 -3.83 -1.39 41.75
N PRO A 31 -2.55 -1.35 42.18
CA PRO A 31 -2.20 -1.13 43.57
C PRO A 31 -2.61 0.27 44.03
N ILE A 32 -2.97 0.38 45.30
CA ILE A 32 -3.30 1.65 45.95
C ILE A 32 -2.04 2.12 46.70
N ASN A 33 -1.65 3.37 46.47
CA ASN A 33 -0.49 3.98 47.13
C ASN A 33 -0.89 4.60 48.48
N ALA A 34 0.11 5.13 49.20
CA ALA A 34 -0.08 5.70 50.54
C ALA A 34 -1.05 6.90 50.58
N ASP A 35 -1.26 7.58 49.46
CA ASP A 35 -2.23 8.66 49.30
C ASP A 35 -3.65 8.17 48.99
N LEU A 36 -3.88 6.85 49.09
CA LEU A 36 -5.13 6.18 48.76
C LEU A 36 -5.55 6.32 47.29
N ALA A 37 -4.65 6.77 46.42
CA ALA A 37 -4.85 6.87 44.99
C ALA A 37 -4.07 5.79 44.24
N LYS A 38 -4.52 5.51 43.01
CA LYS A 38 -3.89 4.56 42.10
C LYS A 38 -3.08 5.34 41.09
N HIS A 39 -1.79 5.04 41.01
CA HIS A 39 -0.87 5.73 40.11
C HIS A 39 -0.32 4.78 39.07
N ILE A 40 -0.21 5.28 37.85
CA ILE A 40 0.47 4.59 36.75
C ILE A 40 1.45 5.59 36.13
N HIS A 41 2.67 5.15 35.90
CA HIS A 41 3.69 5.94 35.24
C HIS A 41 3.84 5.47 33.79
N PHE A 42 4.00 6.43 32.88
CA PHE A 42 4.16 6.17 31.45
C PHE A 42 5.40 6.89 30.95
N HIS A 43 6.01 6.35 29.90
CA HIS A 43 7.09 7.03 29.19
C HIS A 43 6.51 8.15 28.31
N LEU A 44 7.30 9.20 28.08
CA LEU A 44 6.93 10.31 27.19
C LEU A 44 6.64 9.81 25.76
N ASP A 45 7.38 8.80 25.30
CA ASP A 45 7.20 8.16 23.99
C ASP A 45 5.80 7.54 23.79
N ASP A 46 5.12 7.21 24.89
CA ASP A 46 3.77 6.64 24.90
C ASP A 46 2.67 7.73 24.98
N GLN A 47 3.00 9.03 24.92
CA GLN A 47 2.03 10.12 25.07
C GLN A 47 0.83 9.98 24.13
N ALA A 48 1.05 9.70 22.84
CA ALA A 48 -0.01 9.52 21.85
C ALA A 48 -0.91 8.32 22.17
N LYS A 49 -0.29 7.21 22.60
CA LYS A 49 -0.99 5.98 23.00
C LYS A 49 -1.81 6.18 24.28
N LEU A 50 -1.26 6.91 25.24
CA LEU A 50 -1.95 7.30 26.46
C LEU A 50 -3.12 8.23 26.12
N ALA A 51 -2.92 9.26 25.29
CA ALA A 51 -4.00 10.15 24.84
C ALA A 51 -5.16 9.37 24.20
N ALA A 52 -4.85 8.40 23.33
CA ALA A 52 -5.86 7.53 22.74
C ALA A 52 -6.61 6.71 23.81
N SER A 53 -5.89 6.21 24.83
CA SER A 53 -6.48 5.47 25.95
C SER A 53 -7.36 6.36 26.86
N LEU A 54 -6.99 7.62 27.05
CA LEU A 54 -7.77 8.59 27.84
C LEU A 54 -9.16 8.83 27.24
N LEU A 55 -9.30 8.82 25.90
CA LEU A 55 -10.62 8.85 25.25
C LEU A 55 -11.47 7.61 25.56
N GLU A 56 -10.84 6.46 25.75
CA GLU A 56 -11.54 5.24 26.14
C GLU A 56 -11.98 5.30 27.60
N PHE A 57 -11.14 5.83 28.48
CA PHE A 57 -11.50 6.03 29.89
C PHE A 57 -12.67 6.99 30.08
N LYS A 58 -12.84 7.98 29.20
CA LYS A 58 -14.04 8.84 29.20
C LYS A 58 -15.36 8.07 29.05
N GLN A 59 -15.31 6.84 28.52
CA GLN A 59 -16.51 5.98 28.38
C GLN A 59 -16.95 5.32 29.70
N ILE A 60 -16.11 5.35 30.75
CA ILE A 60 -16.39 4.73 32.04
C ILE A 60 -16.27 5.70 33.23
N GLY A 61 -15.88 6.95 32.99
CA GLY A 61 -15.75 7.97 34.03
C GLY A 61 -15.29 9.32 33.50
N SER A 62 -15.13 10.29 34.41
CA SER A 62 -14.53 11.60 34.08
C SER A 62 -13.02 11.46 33.91
N VAL A 63 -12.46 12.18 32.93
CA VAL A 63 -11.02 12.20 32.66
C VAL A 63 -10.57 13.64 32.51
N GLU A 64 -9.69 14.06 33.41
CA GLU A 64 -8.99 15.33 33.33
C GLU A 64 -7.59 15.09 32.79
N ALA A 65 -7.18 15.84 31.76
CA ALA A 65 -5.89 15.69 31.12
C ALA A 65 -5.35 17.04 30.66
N PRO A 66 -4.02 17.27 30.73
CA PRO A 66 -3.39 18.45 30.17
C PRO A 66 -3.68 18.62 28.67
N LYS A 67 -3.57 19.86 28.18
CA LYS A 67 -3.78 20.17 26.74
C LYS A 67 -2.88 19.37 25.80
N SER A 68 -1.70 18.95 26.28
CA SER A 68 -0.78 18.07 25.55
C SER A 68 -1.34 16.69 25.21
N PHE A 69 -2.43 16.24 25.85
CA PHE A 69 -3.14 15.01 25.51
C PHE A 69 -4.32 15.23 24.55
N THR A 70 -4.53 16.46 24.08
CA THR A 70 -5.50 16.73 23.02
C THR A 70 -5.01 16.04 21.75
N ILE A 71 -5.78 15.08 21.24
CA ILE A 71 -5.42 14.37 20.01
C ILE A 71 -5.70 15.29 18.82
N ARG A 72 -4.70 15.45 17.95
CA ARG A 72 -4.86 16.07 16.63
C ARG A 72 -4.63 15.04 15.53
N ASP A 73 -5.48 15.09 14.52
CA ASP A 73 -5.29 14.32 13.29
C ASP A 73 -4.32 15.05 12.35
N PHE A 74 -3.76 14.32 11.40
CA PHE A 74 -2.79 14.83 10.43
C PHE A 74 -3.04 14.22 9.05
N ASP A 75 -2.73 14.95 8.00
CA ASP A 75 -2.59 14.37 6.66
C ASP A 75 -1.17 13.82 6.50
N VAL A 76 -1.04 12.66 5.85
CA VAL A 76 0.28 12.04 5.62
C VAL A 76 0.64 12.12 4.15
N THR A 77 1.87 12.55 3.87
CA THR A 77 2.47 12.43 2.54
C THR A 77 3.61 11.42 2.58
N PHE A 78 3.61 10.53 1.60
CA PHE A 78 4.61 9.50 1.35
C PHE A 78 5.47 9.92 0.17
N GLN A 79 6.70 10.34 0.44
CA GLN A 79 7.65 10.75 -0.59
C GLN A 79 8.58 9.58 -0.88
N PHE A 80 8.40 8.92 -2.02
CA PHE A 80 9.24 7.82 -2.44
C PHE A 80 10.32 8.29 -3.40
N ASP A 81 11.52 7.73 -3.24
CA ASP A 81 12.64 7.96 -4.14
C ASP A 81 13.45 6.69 -4.37
N LEU A 82 14.10 6.59 -5.52
CA LEU A 82 15.02 5.52 -5.87
C LEU A 82 16.44 5.96 -5.47
N VAL A 83 17.02 5.25 -4.50
CA VAL A 83 18.39 5.47 -4.04
C VAL A 83 19.27 4.40 -4.68
N GLY A 84 20.20 4.81 -5.54
CA GLY A 84 21.04 3.85 -6.27
C GLY A 84 20.25 3.13 -7.37
N GLN A 85 20.39 1.80 -7.46
CA GLN A 85 19.76 0.99 -8.52
C GLN A 85 18.58 0.14 -8.02
N ASP A 86 18.58 -0.25 -6.75
CA ASP A 86 17.67 -1.26 -6.21
C ASP A 86 17.10 -0.90 -4.83
N GLU A 87 17.27 0.33 -4.33
CA GLU A 87 16.76 0.73 -3.02
C GLU A 87 15.66 1.78 -3.15
N ILE A 88 14.46 1.46 -2.66
CA ILE A 88 13.37 2.43 -2.54
C ILE A 88 13.45 3.05 -1.15
N SER A 89 13.57 4.36 -1.09
CA SER A 89 13.41 5.13 0.15
C SER A 89 12.01 5.73 0.24
N CYS A 90 11.53 5.93 1.47
CA CYS A 90 10.30 6.64 1.76
C CYS A 90 10.53 7.61 2.92
N GLN A 91 10.22 8.88 2.68
CA GLN A 91 10.13 9.92 3.70
C GLN A 91 8.65 10.21 3.99
N LEU A 92 8.28 10.09 5.26
CA LEU A 92 6.98 10.47 5.78
C LEU A 92 6.96 11.96 6.14
N LEU A 93 5.85 12.61 5.81
CA LEU A 93 5.52 13.95 6.27
C LEU A 93 4.14 13.90 6.91
N PHE A 94 4.05 14.25 8.19
CA PHE A 94 2.77 14.46 8.87
C PHE A 94 2.45 15.95 8.89
N ASP A 95 1.33 16.32 8.29
CA ASP A 95 0.85 17.70 8.20
C ASP A 95 -0.35 17.90 9.13
N TYR A 96 -0.16 18.76 10.14
CA TYR A 96 -1.19 19.19 11.09
C TYR A 96 -1.71 20.61 10.78
N GLY A 97 -1.56 21.06 9.54
CA GLY A 97 -1.89 22.41 9.06
C GLY A 97 -0.74 23.40 9.28
N HIS A 98 -0.52 23.80 10.53
CA HIS A 98 0.55 24.77 10.87
C HIS A 98 1.87 24.11 11.29
N TYR A 99 1.86 22.80 11.49
CA TYR A 99 3.04 22.03 11.87
C TYR A 99 3.24 20.91 10.88
N GLN A 100 4.44 20.83 10.33
CA GLN A 100 4.88 19.75 9.47
C GLN A 100 5.98 18.97 10.19
N VAL A 101 5.84 17.66 10.21
CA VAL A 101 6.72 16.77 10.97
C VAL A 101 7.28 15.72 10.04
N THR A 102 8.60 15.65 9.97
CA THR A 102 9.35 14.70 9.13
C THR A 102 10.23 13.75 9.94
N ASP A 103 10.19 13.85 11.27
CA ASP A 103 11.03 13.07 12.16
C ASP A 103 10.39 12.91 13.55
N LYS A 104 10.88 11.92 14.30
CA LYS A 104 10.36 11.58 15.62
C LYS A 104 10.67 12.65 16.67
N ALA A 105 11.81 13.32 16.61
CA ALA A 105 12.18 14.34 17.59
C ALA A 105 11.24 15.55 17.51
N THR A 106 10.90 15.98 16.30
CA THR A 106 9.91 17.05 16.06
C THR A 106 8.51 16.60 16.50
N LEU A 107 8.14 15.34 16.25
CA LEU A 107 6.86 14.78 16.73
C LEU A 107 6.73 14.83 18.25
N ASP A 108 7.81 14.50 18.97
CA ASP A 108 7.84 14.44 20.43
C ASP A 108 7.84 15.82 21.11
N GLN A 109 8.17 16.88 20.35
CA GLN A 109 8.14 18.26 20.83
C GLN A 109 6.76 18.92 20.71
N LEU A 110 5.77 18.25 20.09
CA LEU A 110 4.45 18.82 19.89
C LEU A 110 3.72 19.04 21.23
N HIS A 111 3.04 20.18 21.33
CA HIS A 111 2.21 20.52 22.49
C HIS A 111 0.83 19.83 22.50
N PHE A 112 0.68 18.75 21.73
CA PHE A 112 -0.53 17.96 21.57
C PHE A 112 -0.16 16.52 21.22
N ALA A 113 -1.10 15.60 21.40
CA ALA A 113 -0.89 14.20 21.07
C ALA A 113 -1.22 13.97 19.59
N SER A 114 -0.35 13.26 18.88
CA SER A 114 -0.64 12.78 17.55
C SER A 114 -1.70 11.68 17.57
N ASN A 115 -2.41 11.49 16.45
CA ASN A 115 -3.40 10.44 16.30
C ASN A 115 -2.74 9.05 16.23
N TYR A 116 -2.55 8.45 17.40
CA TYR A 116 -1.91 7.15 17.57
C TYR A 116 -2.51 6.04 16.70
N LYS A 117 -3.84 6.02 16.50
CA LYS A 117 -4.49 4.99 15.67
C LYS A 117 -4.10 5.11 14.20
N LYS A 118 -3.92 6.35 13.72
CA LYS A 118 -3.48 6.61 12.34
C LYS A 118 -1.99 6.28 12.19
N GLU A 119 -1.16 6.67 13.14
CA GLU A 119 0.26 6.27 13.19
C GLU A 119 0.42 4.74 13.19
N GLU A 120 -0.34 4.03 14.02
CA GLU A 120 -0.28 2.56 14.08
C GLU A 120 -0.70 1.93 12.76
N LYS A 121 -1.73 2.46 12.10
CA LYS A 121 -2.16 2.01 10.78
C LYS A 121 -1.02 2.12 9.77
N ILE A 122 -0.35 3.28 9.70
CA ILE A 122 0.81 3.52 8.83
C ILE A 122 1.95 2.54 9.19
N ASN A 123 2.33 2.46 10.47
CA ASN A 123 3.40 1.58 10.93
C ASN A 123 3.14 0.10 10.63
N ARG A 124 1.88 -0.35 10.68
CA ARG A 124 1.50 -1.71 10.29
C ARG A 124 1.66 -1.92 8.78
N SER A 125 1.23 -0.97 7.97
CA SER A 125 1.40 -1.02 6.51
C SER A 125 2.89 -1.09 6.13
N TRP A 126 3.76 -0.32 6.78
CA TRP A 126 5.21 -0.32 6.52
C TRP A 126 5.81 -1.70 6.76
N ARG A 127 5.47 -2.32 7.90
CA ARG A 127 5.93 -3.69 8.21
C ARG A 127 5.47 -4.71 7.19
N VAL A 128 4.20 -4.63 6.74
CA VAL A 128 3.66 -5.54 5.71
C VAL A 128 4.45 -5.42 4.40
N PHE A 129 4.82 -4.19 4.03
CA PHE A 129 5.56 -3.96 2.79
C PHE A 129 7.08 -4.07 2.91
N GLY A 130 7.61 -4.39 4.10
CA GLY A 130 9.04 -4.59 4.35
C GLY A 130 9.84 -3.33 4.66
N PHE A 131 9.17 -2.22 4.98
CA PHE A 131 9.80 -1.00 5.48
C PHE A 131 9.84 -0.98 7.01
N SER A 132 10.88 -0.35 7.56
CA SER A 132 10.95 -0.04 9.00
C SER A 132 9.92 1.04 9.36
N PRO A 133 9.18 0.91 10.48
CA PRO A 133 8.16 1.87 10.90
C PRO A 133 8.79 3.13 11.50
N GLN A 134 9.40 3.95 10.65
CA GLN A 134 10.09 5.20 10.98
C GLN A 134 9.72 6.26 9.95
N PHE A 135 9.96 7.54 10.27
CA PHE A 135 9.70 8.63 9.34
C PHE A 135 10.53 8.53 8.06
N TYR A 136 11.77 8.10 8.17
CA TYR A 136 12.60 7.76 7.03
C TYR A 136 12.88 6.27 7.04
N SER A 137 12.62 5.61 5.91
CA SER A 137 12.82 4.18 5.78
C SER A 137 13.29 3.82 4.38
N LYS A 138 14.04 2.73 4.28
CA LYS A 138 14.56 2.21 3.02
C LYS A 138 14.24 0.74 2.93
N LYS A 139 13.99 0.30 1.70
CA LYS A 139 13.80 -1.10 1.35
C LYS A 139 14.60 -1.41 0.10
N ARG A 140 15.46 -2.41 0.19
CA ARG A 140 16.13 -2.98 -0.96
C ARG A 140 15.18 -3.93 -1.69
N LEU A 141 15.05 -3.74 -2.99
CA LEU A 141 14.33 -4.62 -3.90
C LEU A 141 15.21 -5.83 -4.21
N SER A 142 14.78 -7.01 -3.77
CA SER A 142 15.55 -8.24 -4.02
C SER A 142 15.23 -8.89 -5.35
N SER A 143 14.14 -8.47 -6.01
CA SER A 143 13.68 -9.04 -7.28
C SER A 143 12.84 -8.07 -8.09
N LYS A 144 12.73 -8.37 -9.40
CA LYS A 144 11.81 -7.71 -10.34
C LYS A 144 10.34 -7.79 -9.89
N ALA A 145 9.96 -8.88 -9.22
CA ALA A 145 8.60 -9.06 -8.69
C ALA A 145 8.28 -8.08 -7.55
N GLU A 146 9.27 -7.70 -6.73
CA GLU A 146 9.06 -6.69 -5.69
C GLU A 146 8.85 -5.29 -6.28
N LEU A 147 9.55 -4.97 -7.38
CA LEU A 147 9.34 -3.71 -8.11
C LEU A 147 7.92 -3.66 -8.69
N TYR A 148 7.44 -4.77 -9.26
CA TYR A 148 6.05 -4.87 -9.72
C TYR A 148 5.06 -4.65 -8.57
N ALA A 149 5.19 -5.40 -7.48
CA ALA A 149 4.31 -5.29 -6.32
C ALA A 149 4.34 -3.89 -5.67
N PHE A 150 5.48 -3.19 -5.73
CA PHE A 150 5.58 -1.80 -5.30
C PHE A 150 4.57 -0.91 -6.05
N PHE A 151 4.55 -0.96 -7.38
CA PHE A 151 3.67 -0.10 -8.18
C PHE A 151 2.22 -0.57 -8.24
N THR A 152 1.95 -1.88 -8.17
CA THR A 152 0.60 -2.44 -8.36
C THR A 152 -0.15 -2.73 -7.07
N GLU A 153 0.56 -2.94 -5.95
CA GLU A 153 -0.06 -3.25 -4.66
C GLU A 153 0.22 -2.17 -3.62
N MET A 154 1.49 -1.81 -3.41
CA MET A 154 1.87 -0.89 -2.34
C MET A 154 1.41 0.53 -2.61
N VAL A 155 1.80 1.13 -3.75
CA VAL A 155 1.44 2.52 -4.09
C VAL A 155 -0.09 2.73 -4.02
N PRO A 156 -0.94 1.91 -4.67
CA PRO A 156 -2.39 2.05 -4.56
C PRO A 156 -2.94 1.81 -3.15
N TYR A 157 -2.26 1.00 -2.33
CA TYR A 157 -2.63 0.86 -0.92
C TYR A 157 -2.36 2.14 -0.14
N VAL A 158 -1.17 2.73 -0.31
CA VAL A 158 -0.77 3.91 0.47
C VAL A 158 -1.50 5.19 0.02
N GLU A 159 -1.87 5.30 -1.26
CA GLU A 159 -2.74 6.36 -1.79
C GLU A 159 -4.11 6.42 -1.10
N ARG A 160 -4.62 5.28 -0.63
CA ARG A 160 -5.91 5.22 0.11
C ARG A 160 -5.81 5.74 1.54
N ILE A 161 -4.61 5.92 2.08
CA ILE A 161 -4.39 6.35 3.47
C ILE A 161 -3.67 7.71 3.57
N GLY A 162 -3.13 8.23 2.46
CA GLY A 162 -2.53 9.56 2.37
C GLY A 162 -2.05 9.88 0.95
N THR A 163 -1.36 11.01 0.82
CA THR A 163 -0.84 11.51 -0.46
C THR A 163 0.45 10.79 -0.81
N VAL A 164 0.62 10.39 -2.07
CA VAL A 164 1.86 9.77 -2.57
C VAL A 164 2.54 10.71 -3.54
N VAL A 165 3.85 10.86 -3.38
CA VAL A 165 4.73 11.59 -4.29
C VAL A 165 5.84 10.63 -4.70
N LEU A 166 5.95 10.36 -6.00
CA LEU A 166 7.05 9.58 -6.57
C LEU A 166 8.09 10.54 -7.15
N SER A 167 9.37 10.25 -6.94
CA SER A 167 10.43 10.98 -7.64
C SER A 167 10.42 10.66 -9.13
N SER A 168 10.96 11.57 -9.95
CA SER A 168 11.07 11.36 -11.41
C SER A 168 11.86 10.09 -11.75
N SER A 169 12.83 9.71 -10.92
CA SER A 169 13.59 8.46 -11.07
C SER A 169 12.70 7.23 -10.93
N LEU A 170 11.79 7.21 -9.95
CA LEU A 170 10.82 6.12 -9.79
C LEU A 170 9.75 6.14 -10.88
N GLU A 171 9.26 7.31 -11.26
CA GLU A 171 8.29 7.42 -12.37
C GLU A 171 8.89 6.90 -13.67
N GLY A 172 10.15 7.20 -13.96
CA GLY A 172 10.86 6.70 -15.14
C GLY A 172 11.03 5.19 -15.16
N LEU A 173 11.03 4.52 -14.00
CA LEU A 173 11.08 3.06 -13.94
C LEU A 173 9.76 2.40 -14.37
N ARG A 174 8.64 3.11 -14.36
CA ARG A 174 7.34 2.53 -14.70
C ARG A 174 6.94 2.96 -16.11
N SER A 175 6.67 1.99 -16.97
CA SER A 175 6.03 2.23 -18.25
C SER A 175 4.84 1.29 -18.42
N LYS A 176 3.71 1.88 -18.81
CA LYS A 176 2.50 1.13 -19.08
C LYS A 176 2.42 0.95 -20.58
N GLU A 177 2.47 -0.29 -21.02
CA GLU A 177 2.51 -0.61 -22.44
C GLU A 177 1.15 -1.00 -22.98
N ARG A 178 0.89 -0.52 -24.20
CA ARG A 178 -0.26 -0.85 -25.04
C ARG A 178 0.24 -1.09 -26.46
N PRO A 179 0.73 -2.30 -26.77
CA PRO A 179 1.19 -2.61 -28.11
C PRO A 179 0.09 -2.39 -29.15
N GLN A 180 0.45 -1.87 -30.32
CA GLN A 180 -0.46 -1.87 -31.45
C GLN A 180 -0.42 -3.24 -32.11
N ILE A 181 -1.59 -3.83 -32.35
CA ILE A 181 -1.70 -5.17 -32.93
C ILE A 181 -2.14 -5.02 -34.38
N ALA A 182 -1.30 -5.44 -35.31
CA ALA A 182 -1.61 -5.47 -36.73
C ALA A 182 -1.87 -6.91 -37.19
N ILE A 183 -2.93 -7.12 -37.98
CA ILE A 183 -3.30 -8.44 -38.50
C ILE A 183 -3.29 -8.38 -40.02
N GLU A 184 -2.42 -9.17 -40.65
CA GLU A 184 -2.30 -9.30 -42.10
C GLU A 184 -2.59 -10.73 -42.56
N ARG A 185 -3.13 -10.90 -43.76
CA ARG A 185 -3.35 -12.23 -44.34
C ARG A 185 -2.31 -12.51 -45.42
N LYS A 186 -1.48 -13.54 -45.22
CA LYS A 186 -0.45 -13.97 -46.18
C LYS A 186 -0.60 -15.46 -46.49
N GLY A 187 -0.94 -15.77 -47.75
CA GLY A 187 -0.87 -17.15 -48.27
C GLY A 187 -1.75 -18.18 -47.54
N GLY A 188 -2.92 -17.79 -47.04
CA GLY A 188 -3.83 -18.68 -46.29
C GLY A 188 -3.62 -18.68 -44.78
N LEU A 189 -2.60 -17.98 -44.29
CA LEU A 189 -2.28 -17.82 -42.87
C LEU A 189 -2.55 -16.38 -42.44
N LEU A 190 -2.84 -16.17 -41.14
CA LEU A 190 -2.80 -14.86 -40.53
C LEU A 190 -1.43 -14.60 -39.93
N ASP A 191 -0.90 -13.43 -40.21
CA ASP A 191 0.32 -12.85 -39.66
C ASP A 191 -0.12 -11.75 -38.68
N ILE A 192 0.20 -11.92 -37.41
CA ILE A 192 -0.19 -11.02 -36.32
C ILE A 192 1.09 -10.39 -35.81
N SER A 193 1.17 -9.07 -35.86
CA SER A 193 2.35 -8.29 -35.47
C SER A 193 2.04 -7.45 -34.25
N PHE A 194 2.86 -7.56 -33.22
CA PHE A 194 2.79 -6.68 -32.05
C PHE A 194 3.84 -5.59 -32.17
N ASP A 195 3.40 -4.34 -32.29
CA ASP A 195 4.27 -3.18 -32.26
C ASP A 195 4.41 -2.67 -30.82
N PHE A 196 5.60 -2.86 -30.27
CA PHE A 196 6.04 -2.31 -28.99
C PHE A 196 7.00 -1.14 -29.22
N SER A 197 6.68 -0.19 -30.10
CA SER A 197 7.53 0.95 -30.49
C SER A 197 8.07 1.83 -29.33
N THR A 198 7.57 1.63 -28.13
CA THR A 198 7.97 2.20 -26.84
C THR A 198 9.02 1.39 -26.08
N ILE A 199 9.19 0.11 -26.40
CA ILE A 199 10.19 -0.80 -25.84
C ILE A 199 11.44 -0.79 -26.75
N VAL A 200 12.63 -0.86 -26.14
CA VAL A 200 13.90 -0.97 -26.87
C VAL A 200 13.90 -2.27 -27.69
N GLU A 201 14.39 -2.22 -28.93
CA GLU A 201 14.34 -3.35 -29.89
C GLU A 201 14.89 -4.67 -29.31
N ASP A 202 15.94 -4.60 -28.47
CA ASP A 202 16.56 -5.75 -27.80
C ASP A 202 15.69 -6.40 -26.70
N ASP A 203 14.68 -5.68 -26.19
CA ASP A 203 13.78 -6.14 -25.12
C ASP A 203 12.43 -6.66 -25.66
N ILE A 204 12.13 -6.49 -26.96
CA ILE A 204 10.84 -6.86 -27.56
C ILE A 204 10.57 -8.37 -27.46
N ASP A 205 11.55 -9.19 -27.83
CA ASP A 205 11.42 -10.66 -27.80
C ASP A 205 11.22 -11.18 -26.36
N ASP A 206 11.89 -10.57 -25.39
CA ASP A 206 11.75 -10.92 -23.96
C ASP A 206 10.38 -10.47 -23.42
N ALA A 207 9.90 -9.29 -23.80
CA ALA A 207 8.58 -8.79 -23.43
C ALA A 207 7.46 -9.68 -24.00
N LEU A 208 7.56 -10.08 -25.27
CA LEU A 208 6.65 -11.04 -25.89
C LEU A 208 6.68 -12.39 -25.20
N THR A 209 7.88 -12.90 -24.90
CA THR A 209 8.04 -14.16 -24.17
C THR A 209 7.33 -14.10 -22.82
N ALA A 210 7.48 -13.00 -22.08
CA ALA A 210 6.79 -12.80 -20.81
C ALA A 210 5.25 -12.72 -20.99
N LEU A 211 4.77 -11.96 -21.97
CA LEU A 211 3.35 -11.81 -22.27
C LEU A 211 2.70 -13.15 -22.63
N PHE A 212 3.39 -14.01 -23.38
CA PHE A 212 2.93 -15.37 -23.69
C PHE A 212 3.13 -16.34 -22.53
N GLN A 213 3.99 -16.08 -21.55
CA GLN A 213 4.02 -16.89 -20.32
C GLN A 213 2.87 -16.54 -19.36
N ASN A 214 1.87 -15.77 -19.81
CA ASN A 214 0.79 -15.20 -19.00
C ASN A 214 1.33 -14.31 -17.85
N ASN A 215 2.52 -13.72 -18.02
CA ASN A 215 3.00 -12.73 -17.07
C ASN A 215 2.30 -11.39 -17.35
N SER A 216 1.82 -10.73 -16.30
CA SER A 216 1.19 -9.40 -16.42
C SER A 216 2.20 -8.26 -16.58
N TYR A 217 3.50 -8.55 -16.54
CA TYR A 217 4.57 -7.57 -16.66
C TYR A 217 5.87 -8.20 -17.20
N PHE A 218 6.77 -7.33 -17.62
CA PHE A 218 8.15 -7.62 -17.99
C PHE A 218 9.05 -6.53 -17.40
N VAL A 219 10.33 -6.83 -17.19
CA VAL A 219 11.32 -5.81 -16.79
C VAL A 219 12.49 -5.87 -17.76
N SER A 220 12.73 -4.74 -18.42
CA SER A 220 13.79 -4.58 -19.42
C SER A 220 15.19 -4.86 -18.88
N GLN A 221 16.16 -5.01 -19.78
CA GLN A 221 17.57 -5.05 -19.42
C GLN A 221 18.04 -3.76 -18.72
N SER A 222 17.40 -2.62 -19.01
CA SER A 222 17.65 -1.34 -18.33
C SER A 222 16.98 -1.20 -16.96
N GLY A 223 16.16 -2.18 -16.53
CA GLY A 223 15.49 -2.19 -15.23
C GLY A 223 14.11 -1.51 -15.21
N GLN A 224 13.59 -1.13 -16.37
CA GLN A 224 12.28 -0.51 -16.53
C GLN A 224 11.17 -1.57 -16.43
N LEU A 225 10.21 -1.34 -15.55
CA LEU A 225 9.02 -2.16 -15.40
C LEU A 225 7.99 -1.81 -16.48
N VAL A 226 7.74 -2.76 -17.36
CA VAL A 226 6.69 -2.73 -18.36
C VAL A 226 5.49 -3.52 -17.83
N VAL A 227 4.36 -2.84 -17.61
CA VAL A 227 3.10 -3.50 -17.22
C VAL A 227 2.20 -3.61 -18.43
N PHE A 228 1.80 -4.83 -18.78
CA PHE A 228 0.86 -5.09 -19.87
C PHE A 228 -0.56 -4.75 -19.41
N ASP A 229 -1.31 -4.05 -20.23
CA ASP A 229 -2.72 -3.81 -19.95
C ASP A 229 -3.58 -5.07 -20.13
N GLU A 230 -4.83 -5.01 -19.63
CA GLU A 230 -5.74 -6.18 -19.66
C GLU A 230 -6.12 -6.62 -21.07
N GLU A 231 -6.20 -5.70 -22.03
CA GLU A 231 -6.56 -6.02 -23.42
C GLU A 231 -5.44 -6.83 -24.07
N THR A 232 -4.21 -6.35 -23.95
CA THR A 232 -2.99 -7.05 -24.42
C THR A 232 -2.87 -8.45 -23.82
N GLN A 233 -3.14 -8.61 -22.53
CA GLN A 233 -3.12 -9.93 -21.87
C GLN A 233 -4.21 -10.87 -22.40
N LYS A 234 -5.44 -10.37 -22.59
CA LYS A 234 -6.55 -11.17 -23.17
C LYS A 234 -6.22 -11.63 -24.59
N VAL A 235 -5.70 -10.72 -25.41
CA VAL A 235 -5.27 -11.01 -26.77
C VAL A 235 -4.20 -12.11 -26.77
N SER A 236 -3.14 -11.94 -25.97
CA SER A 236 -2.08 -12.94 -25.84
C SER A 236 -2.68 -14.31 -25.51
N HIS A 237 -3.55 -14.37 -24.50
CA HIS A 237 -4.18 -15.61 -24.06
C HIS A 237 -4.96 -16.31 -25.18
N SER A 238 -5.80 -15.57 -25.91
CA SER A 238 -6.54 -16.13 -27.06
C SER A 238 -5.62 -16.67 -28.15
N LEU A 239 -4.51 -15.99 -28.44
CA LEU A 239 -3.53 -16.47 -29.43
C LEU A 239 -2.83 -17.76 -28.97
N GLN A 240 -2.61 -17.93 -27.67
CA GLN A 240 -2.05 -19.17 -27.13
C GLN A 240 -2.99 -20.36 -27.25
N GLU A 241 -4.27 -20.18 -26.91
CA GLU A 241 -5.29 -21.23 -27.03
C GLU A 241 -5.40 -21.72 -28.48
N LEU A 242 -5.23 -20.80 -29.43
CA LEU A 242 -5.26 -21.06 -30.86
C LEU A 242 -3.93 -21.57 -31.44
N ARG A 243 -2.93 -21.82 -30.57
CA ARG A 243 -1.62 -22.39 -30.91
C ARG A 243 -0.87 -21.57 -31.98
N ALA A 244 -0.93 -20.25 -31.87
CA ALA A 244 -0.13 -19.34 -32.69
C ALA A 244 1.35 -19.75 -32.66
N LYS A 245 2.00 -19.82 -33.82
CA LYS A 245 3.44 -20.06 -33.91
C LYS A 245 4.19 -18.75 -33.73
N HIS A 246 5.16 -18.75 -32.82
CA HIS A 246 6.05 -17.63 -32.59
C HIS A 246 7.06 -17.49 -33.73
N LEU A 247 7.05 -16.33 -34.40
CA LEU A 247 8.12 -15.89 -35.29
C LEU A 247 8.96 -14.84 -34.54
N LYS A 248 10.14 -14.50 -35.05
CA LYS A 248 11.00 -13.49 -34.41
C LYS A 248 10.45 -12.07 -34.63
N ASN A 249 10.88 -11.13 -33.80
CA ASN A 249 10.62 -9.69 -33.95
C ASN A 249 9.13 -9.33 -33.88
N GLY A 250 8.38 -9.92 -32.94
CA GLY A 250 6.97 -9.54 -32.75
C GLY A 250 5.97 -10.06 -33.77
N HIS A 251 6.40 -10.93 -34.68
CA HIS A 251 5.51 -11.59 -35.63
C HIS A 251 5.00 -12.94 -35.10
N MET A 252 3.75 -13.25 -35.39
CA MET A 252 3.09 -14.49 -35.04
C MET A 252 2.32 -15.02 -36.24
N GLN A 253 2.27 -16.35 -36.38
CA GLN A 253 1.53 -16.98 -37.47
C GLN A 253 0.46 -17.92 -36.96
N LEU A 254 -0.75 -17.78 -37.51
CA LEU A 254 -1.91 -18.59 -37.17
C LEU A 254 -2.46 -19.30 -38.41
N ASP A 255 -2.96 -20.53 -38.22
CA ASP A 255 -3.65 -21.27 -39.28
C ASP A 255 -5.00 -20.60 -39.62
N GLY A 256 -5.34 -20.56 -40.91
CA GLY A 256 -6.48 -19.83 -41.44
C GLY A 256 -7.86 -20.22 -40.88
N ILE A 257 -8.00 -21.41 -40.27
CA ILE A 257 -9.27 -21.83 -39.65
C ILE A 257 -9.42 -21.24 -38.23
N ALA A 258 -8.35 -21.23 -37.44
CA ALA A 258 -8.34 -20.63 -36.09
C ALA A 258 -8.40 -19.09 -36.16
N ALA A 259 -7.92 -18.52 -37.27
CA ALA A 259 -7.91 -17.10 -37.59
C ALA A 259 -9.29 -16.43 -37.59
N LEU A 260 -10.33 -17.15 -38.02
CA LEU A 260 -11.69 -16.60 -38.09
C LEU A 260 -12.26 -16.27 -36.70
N GLN A 261 -11.85 -17.01 -35.66
CA GLN A 261 -12.25 -16.77 -34.27
C GLN A 261 -11.52 -15.55 -33.68
N VAL A 262 -10.26 -15.34 -34.09
CA VAL A 262 -9.43 -14.19 -33.69
C VAL A 262 -10.02 -12.91 -34.24
N SER A 263 -10.30 -12.82 -35.56
CA SER A 263 -10.80 -11.59 -36.17
C SER A 263 -12.08 -11.04 -35.51
N GLN A 264 -12.95 -11.91 -34.99
CA GLN A 264 -14.16 -11.50 -34.26
C GLN A 264 -13.86 -10.86 -32.88
N LEU A 265 -12.71 -11.16 -32.27
CA LEU A 265 -12.25 -10.54 -31.02
C LEU A 265 -11.67 -9.13 -31.22
N PHE A 266 -11.26 -8.77 -32.44
CA PHE A 266 -10.64 -7.48 -32.78
C PHE A 266 -11.54 -6.52 -33.58
N GLU A 267 -12.75 -6.96 -33.99
CA GLU A 267 -13.74 -6.12 -34.69
C GLU A 267 -14.71 -5.39 -33.73
N GLY A 268 -14.49 -5.46 -32.41
CA GLY A 268 -15.28 -4.76 -31.38
C GLY A 268 -14.53 -3.60 -30.75
#